data_AF-A0A800CBS2-F1
#
_entry.id   AF-A0A800CBS2-F1
#
_cell.length_a   1.000
_cell.length_b   1.000
_cell.length_c   1.000
_cell.angle_alpha   90.00
_cell.angle_beta   90.00
_cell.angle_gamma   90.00
#
_symmetry.space_group_name_H-M   'P 1'
#
loop_
_entity.id
_entity.type
_entity.pdbx_description
1 polymer ?
#
loop_
_entity_poly.entity_id
_entity_poly.type
_entity_poly.pdbx_seq_one_letter_code
_entity_poly.pdbx_strand_id
1 'polypeptide(L)'
;MWFRNLTLYRLSQPFGLDAETLEEKLAEKTSRALGNMESEFTGWAEPLGKEGRQLVHTVGNCMLLCARKEEKILPAAAVRELVEA
;
A
#
# COMPACT_ATOMS: atom_id res chain seq x y z
N MET A 1 -13.65 -6.02 8.85
CA MET A 1 -13.70 -5.81 7.39
C MET A 1 -13.68 -7.17 6.70
N TRP A 2 -14.37 -7.32 5.57
CA TRP A 2 -14.34 -8.54 4.74
C TRP A 2 -13.76 -8.21 3.35
N PHE A 3 -12.97 -9.12 2.78
CA PHE A 3 -12.47 -8.98 1.41
C PHE A 3 -13.63 -9.07 0.40
N ARG A 4 -13.68 -8.12 -0.55
CA ARG A 4 -14.69 -8.10 -1.61
C ARG A 4 -14.29 -8.94 -2.84
N ASN A 5 -12.98 -9.10 -3.05
CA ASN A 5 -12.39 -9.82 -4.17
C ASN A 5 -11.20 -10.64 -3.66
N LEU A 6 -10.85 -11.71 -4.37
CA LEU A 6 -9.76 -12.60 -4.01
C LEU A 6 -8.96 -13.01 -5.24
N THR A 7 -7.64 -12.81 -5.16
CA THR A 7 -6.68 -13.39 -6.09
C THR A 7 -5.71 -14.23 -5.29
N LEU A 8 -5.54 -15.50 -5.69
CA LEU A 8 -4.69 -16.45 -4.99
C LEU A 8 -3.32 -16.54 -5.66
N TYR A 9 -2.27 -16.46 -4.84
CA TYR A 9 -0.89 -16.67 -5.26
C TYR A 9 -0.28 -17.78 -4.43
N ARG A 10 0.57 -18.59 -5.06
CA ARG A 10 1.38 -19.60 -4.38
C ARG A 10 2.84 -19.16 -4.42
N LEU A 11 3.46 -19.03 -3.25
CA LEU A 11 4.89 -18.82 -3.15
C LEU A 11 5.62 -20.10 -3.59
N SER A 12 6.58 -19.97 -4.49
CA SER A 12 7.39 -21.10 -4.98
C SER A 12 8.39 -21.61 -3.94
N GLN A 13 8.72 -20.77 -2.96
CA GLN A 13 9.62 -21.07 -1.85
C GLN A 13 8.92 -20.79 -0.51
N PRO A 14 9.34 -21.46 0.58
CA PRO A 14 8.83 -21.16 1.92
C PRO A 14 9.01 -19.68 2.28
N PHE A 15 8.00 -19.07 2.88
CA PHE A 15 8.08 -17.72 3.41
C PHE A 15 8.81 -17.76 4.75
N GLY A 16 10.04 -17.26 4.79
CA GLY A 16 10.93 -17.36 5.96
C GLY A 16 10.98 -16.12 6.85
N LEU A 17 10.19 -15.08 6.59
CA LEU A 17 10.16 -13.88 7.42
C LEU A 17 9.15 -14.04 8.55
N ASP A 18 9.56 -13.75 9.77
CA ASP A 18 8.65 -13.55 10.88
C ASP A 18 7.98 -12.16 10.82
N ALA A 19 7.00 -11.95 11.68
CA ALA A 19 6.19 -10.73 11.68
C ALA A 19 7.02 -9.48 12.00
N GLU A 20 7.97 -9.59 12.94
CA GLU A 20 8.80 -8.46 13.39
C GLU A 20 9.78 -8.04 12.31
N THR A 21 10.50 -8.99 11.71
CA THR A 21 11.42 -8.71 10.60
C THR A 21 10.67 -8.18 9.38
N LEU A 22 9.44 -8.67 9.15
CA LEU A 22 8.61 -8.15 8.09
C LEU A 22 8.17 -6.70 8.37
N GLU A 23 7.72 -6.40 9.60
CA GLU A 23 7.34 -5.06 10.04
C GLU A 23 8.47 -4.05 9.78
N GLU A 24 9.70 -4.38 10.20
CA GLU A 24 10.88 -3.54 10.00
C GLU A 24 11.12 -3.24 8.51
N LYS A 25 11.07 -4.27 7.67
CA LYS A 25 11.26 -4.12 6.22
C LYS A 25 10.16 -3.31 5.56
N LEU A 26 8.91 -3.43 6.01
CA LEU A 26 7.79 -2.65 5.49
C LEU A 26 7.88 -1.18 5.94
N ALA A 27 8.44 -0.92 7.13
CA ALA A 27 8.61 0.43 7.67
C ALA A 27 9.49 1.32 6.77
N GLU A 28 10.45 0.73 6.03
CA GLU A 28 11.29 1.42 5.04
C GLU A 28 10.48 2.14 3.95
N LYS A 29 9.25 1.70 3.67
CA LYS A 29 8.40 2.27 2.62
C LYS A 29 6.96 2.47 3.10
N THR A 30 6.82 3.19 4.20
CA THR A 30 5.51 3.59 4.74
C THR A 30 4.75 4.52 3.80
N SER A 31 3.42 4.43 3.85
CA SER A 31 2.54 5.29 3.08
C SER A 31 2.71 6.75 3.51
N ARG A 32 2.79 7.65 2.54
CA ARG A 32 2.89 9.09 2.76
C ARG A 32 2.05 9.84 1.75
N ALA A 33 1.78 11.10 2.05
CA ALA A 33 1.17 12.00 1.10
C ALA A 33 2.02 12.13 -0.16
N LEU A 34 1.34 12.19 -1.30
CA LEU A 34 1.95 12.41 -2.61
C LEU A 34 2.64 13.78 -2.68
N GLY A 35 3.88 13.81 -3.18
CA GLY A 35 4.60 15.06 -3.43
C GLY A 35 4.01 15.82 -4.62
N ASN A 36 4.23 17.15 -4.66
CA ASN A 36 3.62 18.02 -5.68
C ASN A 36 3.93 17.62 -7.13
N MET A 37 5.15 17.10 -7.37
CA MET A 37 5.64 16.66 -8.68
C MET A 37 5.50 15.16 -8.93
N GLU A 38 4.95 14.40 -7.97
CA GLU A 38 4.72 12.97 -8.12
C GLU A 38 3.31 12.73 -8.70
N SER A 39 3.22 11.81 -9.66
CA SER A 39 1.93 11.42 -10.26
C SER A 39 1.24 10.31 -9.48
N GLU A 40 2.02 9.38 -8.92
CA GLU A 40 1.53 8.31 -8.06
C GLU A 40 2.58 7.92 -7.01
N PHE A 41 2.09 7.37 -5.90
CA PHE A 41 2.92 6.80 -4.85
C PHE A 41 2.23 5.56 -4.27
N THR A 42 3.00 4.52 -3.97
CA THR A 42 2.51 3.33 -3.28
C THR A 42 3.40 3.00 -2.11
N GLY A 43 2.81 2.86 -0.92
CA GLY A 43 3.51 2.50 0.32
C GLY A 43 2.64 1.65 1.24
N TRP A 44 3.24 1.19 2.34
CA TRP A 44 2.60 0.32 3.33
C TRP A 44 1.84 1.12 4.38
N ALA A 45 0.65 0.65 4.73
CA ALA A 45 -0.22 1.29 5.72
C ALA A 45 -0.71 0.28 6.74
N GLU A 46 -1.22 0.77 7.87
CA GLU A 46 -1.76 -0.05 8.94
C GLU A 46 -3.07 -0.70 8.48
N PRO A 47 -3.17 -2.05 8.45
CA PRO A 47 -4.35 -2.76 7.93
C PRO A 47 -5.60 -2.56 8.79
N LEU A 48 -5.43 -2.13 10.05
CA LEU A 48 -6.53 -1.88 10.99
C LEU A 48 -6.99 -0.41 11.02
N GLY A 49 -6.46 0.44 10.13
CA GLY A 49 -6.83 1.85 10.04
C GLY A 49 -6.24 2.69 11.19
N LYS A 50 -6.90 3.79 11.56
CA LYS A 50 -6.35 4.84 12.44
C LYS A 50 -5.95 4.37 13.84
N GLU A 51 -6.56 3.31 14.35
CA GLU A 51 -6.22 2.75 15.66
C GLU A 51 -5.15 1.65 15.58
N GLY A 52 -4.87 1.16 14.37
CA GLY A 52 -3.75 0.28 14.10
C GLY A 52 -2.43 1.03 14.21
N ARG A 53 -1.40 0.37 14.76
CA ARG A 53 -0.04 0.90 14.87
C ARG A 53 1.00 0.06 14.14
N GLN A 54 0.61 -1.14 13.71
CA GLN A 54 1.49 -2.10 13.06
C GLN A 54 1.13 -2.19 11.57
N LEU A 55 2.13 -2.35 10.72
CA LEU A 55 2.01 -2.59 9.28
C LEU A 55 1.69 -4.07 8.99
N VAL A 56 2.06 -4.95 9.91
CA VAL A 56 1.79 -6.39 9.92
C VAL A 56 0.84 -6.70 11.07
N HIS A 57 -0.39 -7.08 10.75
CA HIS A 57 -1.32 -7.61 11.75
C HIS A 57 -1.34 -9.14 11.70
N THR A 58 -0.97 -9.79 12.80
CA THR A 58 -0.90 -11.25 12.88
C THR A 58 -2.04 -11.86 13.68
N VAL A 59 -2.59 -12.96 13.16
CA VAL A 59 -3.58 -13.79 13.87
C VAL A 59 -3.23 -15.26 13.58
N GLY A 60 -2.67 -15.95 14.57
CA GLY A 60 -2.12 -17.30 14.38
C GLY A 60 -1.03 -17.30 13.32
N ASN A 61 -1.19 -18.13 12.29
CA ASN A 61 -0.23 -18.24 11.17
C ASN A 61 -0.59 -17.33 9.98
N CYS A 62 -1.55 -16.43 10.14
CA CYS A 62 -1.96 -15.49 9.10
C CYS A 62 -1.37 -14.10 9.37
N MET A 63 -0.81 -13.50 8.33
CA MET A 63 -0.33 -12.13 8.32
C MET A 63 -1.21 -11.29 7.38
N LEU A 64 -1.75 -10.19 7.90
CA LEU A 64 -2.53 -9.22 7.13
C LEU A 64 -1.69 -7.96 6.93
N LEU A 65 -1.56 -7.55 5.66
CA LEU A 65 -0.83 -6.36 5.23
C LEU A 65 -1.76 -5.44 4.43
N CYS A 66 -1.45 -4.14 4.37
CA CYS A 66 -2.16 -3.19 3.54
C CYS A 66 -1.19 -2.33 2.72
N ALA A 67 -1.35 -2.35 1.40
CA ALA A 67 -0.70 -1.39 0.50
C ALA A 67 -1.70 -0.28 0.16
N ARG A 68 -1.25 0.97 0.28
CA ARG A 68 -2.01 2.17 -0.11
C ARG A 68 -1.36 2.78 -1.35
N LYS A 69 -2.14 2.94 -2.41
CA LYS A 69 -1.79 3.73 -3.59
C LYS A 69 -2.49 5.08 -3.52
N GLU A 70 -1.73 6.15 -3.67
CA GLU A 70 -2.23 7.50 -3.91
C GLU A 70 -1.86 7.92 -5.33
N GLU A 71 -2.78 8.56 -6.03
CA GLU A 71 -2.61 8.98 -7.42
C GLU A 71 -3.19 10.39 -7.60
N LYS A 72 -2.45 11.23 -8.32
CA LYS A 72 -2.88 12.58 -8.65
C LYS A 72 -3.90 12.50 -9.78
N ILE A 73 -5.11 12.97 -9.50
CA ILE A 73 -6.16 13.05 -10.51
C ILE A 73 -5.84 14.25 -11.42
N LEU A 74 -5.22 13.97 -12.56
CA LEU A 74 -4.94 14.96 -13.60
C LEU A 74 -5.64 14.55 -14.91
N PRO A 75 -6.84 15.06 -15.19
CA PRO A 75 -7.56 14.73 -16.41
C PRO A 75 -6.80 15.22 -17.64
N ALA A 76 -6.66 14.36 -18.65
CA ALA A 76 -6.00 14.71 -19.91
C ALA A 76 -6.65 15.93 -20.60
N ALA A 77 -7.96 16.12 -20.44
CA ALA A 77 -8.68 17.27 -20.98
C ALA A 77 -8.18 18.61 -20.41
N ALA A 78 -7.94 18.69 -19.09
CA ALA A 78 -7.44 19.90 -18.44
C ALA A 78 -6.01 20.24 -18.88
N VAL A 79 -5.18 19.21 -19.12
CA VAL A 79 -3.82 19.40 -19.65
C VAL A 79 -3.88 19.97 -21.06
N ARG A 80 -4.77 19.43 -21.91
CA ARG A 80 -4.92 19.88 -23.29
C ARG A 80 -5.35 21.35 -23.38
N GLU A 81 -6.33 21.75 -22.59
CA GLU A 81 -6.82 23.13 -22.52
C GLU A 81 -5.69 24.12 -22.18
N LEU A 82 -4.84 23.79 -21.21
CA LEU A 82 -3.71 24.63 -20.81
C LEU A 82 -2.59 24.74 -21.86
N VAL A 83 -2.45 23.76 -22.74
CA VAL A 83 -1.42 23.75 -23.80
C VAL A 83 -1.91 24.49 -25.05
N GLU A 84 -3.22 24.45 -25.33
CA GLU A 84 -3.84 25.11 -26.48
C GLU A 84 -4.19 26.60 -26.22
N ALA A 85 -4.14 27.05 -24.96
CA ALA A 85 -4.30 28.45 -24.54
C ALA A 85 -3.02 29.27 -24.71
#